data_AF-A0A3G9JGQ7-F1
#
_entry.id   AF-A0A3G9JGQ7-F1
#
_cell.length_a   1.000
_cell.length_b   1.000
_cell.length_c   1.000
_cell.angle_alpha   90.00
_cell.angle_beta   90.00
_cell.angle_gamma   90.00
#
_symmetry.space_group_name_H-M   'P 1'
#
loop_
_entity.id
_entity.type
_entity.pdbx_description
1 polymer ?
#
loop_
_entity_poly.entity_id
_entity_poly.type
_entity_poly.pdbx_seq_one_letter_code
_entity_poly.pdbx_strand_id
1 'polypeptide(L)'
;MRNVGYTVNNAGDLVIEALNQGTDTVQASIFYTLPNNVENLLLTGTGNLNGTGNGLNNQITGNSGNNNLNGAAGNDTLIGGAGNDNLNGAAGIDTLTGGVGTDIFIFQFSQSTAAALDRVTDFAIGSDKIDLLSQAGGAINAPVAFTRATDSTTTNINTIVTNVFTDANGATAGNQALGTNSAVLVRVANATTTYLIINDGTLGFQSANDLVINLTGLTGTLPALGTIAVNKLNGA
;
A
#
# COMPACT_ATOMS: atom_id res chain seq x y z
N MET A 1 30.85 -2.81 7.96
CA MET A 1 29.68 -2.20 8.61
C MET A 1 29.17 -3.20 9.64
N ARG A 2 28.77 -2.75 10.83
CA ARG A 2 28.34 -3.59 11.95
C ARG A 2 26.87 -3.29 12.21
N ASN A 3 26.04 -4.32 12.24
CA ASN A 3 24.64 -4.17 12.66
C ASN A 3 24.55 -4.18 14.19
N VAL A 4 23.70 -3.32 14.71
CA VAL A 4 23.46 -3.05 16.13
C VAL A 4 21.98 -3.26 16.43
N GLY A 5 21.70 -3.90 17.55
CA GLY A 5 20.35 -4.12 18.06
C GLY A 5 20.09 -3.24 19.28
N TYR A 6 19.03 -2.44 19.22
CA TYR A 6 18.54 -1.61 20.30
C TYR A 6 17.31 -2.24 20.93
N THR A 7 17.12 -2.06 22.24
CA THR A 7 15.88 -2.42 22.93
C THR A 7 15.29 -1.17 23.54
N VAL A 8 14.01 -0.92 23.25
CA VAL A 8 13.25 0.22 23.76
C VAL A 8 12.03 -0.31 24.49
N ASN A 9 11.99 -0.13 25.81
CA ASN A 9 10.88 -0.57 26.64
C ASN A 9 10.22 0.57 27.44
N ASN A 10 10.80 1.76 27.40
CA ASN A 10 10.23 2.95 28.00
C ASN A 10 10.59 4.21 27.19
N ALA A 11 9.81 5.27 27.36
CA ALA A 11 9.97 6.51 26.59
C ALA A 11 11.27 7.28 26.89
N GLY A 12 12.01 6.91 27.94
CA GLY A 12 13.30 7.49 28.29
C GLY A 12 14.49 6.84 27.57
N ASP A 13 14.28 5.72 26.87
CA ASP A 13 15.35 5.05 26.12
C ASP A 13 15.75 5.89 24.90
N LEU A 14 17.06 6.10 24.73
CA LEU A 14 17.61 6.90 23.64
C LEU A 14 18.36 6.00 22.65
N VAL A 15 17.93 6.04 21.40
CA VAL A 15 18.62 5.38 20.27
C VAL A 15 19.29 6.47 19.44
N ILE A 16 20.60 6.39 19.31
CA ILE A 16 21.41 7.29 18.48
C ILE A 16 22.25 6.41 17.57
N GLU A 17 22.06 6.61 16.26
CA GLU A 17 22.83 5.92 15.23
C GLU A 17 23.52 6.94 14.32
N ALA A 18 24.77 6.66 13.95
CA ALA A 18 25.54 7.52 13.06
C ALA A 18 25.40 7.03 11.61
N LEU A 19 25.61 7.94 10.66
CA LEU A 19 25.52 7.63 9.24
C LEU A 19 26.49 6.50 8.84
N ASN A 20 26.01 5.57 8.00
CA ASN A 20 26.79 4.51 7.35
C ASN A 20 27.40 3.44 8.29
N GLN A 21 26.77 3.17 9.43
CA GLN A 21 27.29 2.15 10.36
C GLN A 21 26.82 0.73 10.06
N GLY A 22 25.69 0.56 9.37
CA GLY A 22 25.18 -0.75 9.01
C GLY A 22 23.69 -0.70 8.74
N THR A 23 23.04 -1.83 8.98
CA THR A 23 21.58 -1.92 9.01
C THR A 23 21.18 -2.32 10.42
N ASP A 24 20.58 -1.38 11.15
CA ASP A 24 20.37 -1.47 12.58
C ASP A 24 18.89 -1.72 12.91
N THR A 25 18.63 -2.37 14.06
CA THR A 25 17.28 -2.80 14.45
C THR A 25 16.93 -2.30 15.83
N VAL A 26 15.78 -1.63 15.95
CA VAL A 26 15.13 -1.34 17.22
C VAL A 26 14.07 -2.39 17.52
N GLN A 27 14.16 -3.03 18.68
CA GLN A 27 13.10 -3.85 19.25
C GLN A 27 12.35 -3.04 20.30
N ALA A 28 11.11 -2.65 20.02
CA ALA A 28 10.33 -1.77 20.87
C ALA A 28 9.12 -2.48 21.49
N SER A 29 8.97 -2.44 22.81
CA SER A 29 7.77 -2.94 23.50
C SER A 29 6.70 -1.87 23.74
N ILE A 30 6.88 -0.69 23.15
CA ILE A 30 6.01 0.49 23.20
C ILE A 30 5.85 1.09 21.80
N PHE A 31 4.99 2.09 21.64
CA PHE A 31 4.93 2.91 20.42
C PHE A 31 6.30 3.52 20.13
N TYR A 32 6.75 3.48 18.87
CA TYR A 32 8.08 3.98 18.53
C TYR A 32 8.18 4.57 17.13
N THR A 33 8.96 5.64 17.01
CA THR A 33 9.36 6.26 15.74
C THR A 33 10.87 6.10 15.60
N LEU A 34 11.32 5.55 14.49
CA LEU A 34 12.74 5.38 14.24
C LEU A 34 13.45 6.74 14.16
N PRO A 35 14.55 6.93 14.91
CA PRO A 35 15.40 8.09 14.70
C PRO A 35 16.11 7.97 13.35
N ASN A 36 16.77 9.05 12.92
CA ASN A 36 17.59 9.03 11.71
C ASN A 36 18.64 7.91 11.76
N ASN A 37 18.99 7.37 10.58
CA ASN A 37 20.04 6.36 10.40
C ASN A 37 19.73 4.98 10.97
N VAL A 38 18.49 4.72 11.38
CA VAL A 38 18.06 3.37 11.79
C VAL A 38 17.08 2.84 10.76
N GLU A 39 17.29 1.59 10.33
CA GLU A 39 16.56 1.01 9.22
C GLU A 39 15.40 0.14 9.68
N ASN A 40 15.53 -0.59 10.78
CA ASN A 40 14.55 -1.61 11.15
C ASN A 40 13.86 -1.32 12.50
N LEU A 41 12.55 -1.54 12.54
CA LEU A 41 11.74 -1.53 13.75
C LEU A 41 11.01 -2.88 13.90
N LEU A 42 11.12 -3.50 15.07
CA LEU A 42 10.34 -4.67 15.46
C LEU A 42 9.55 -4.35 16.72
N LEU A 43 8.22 -4.37 16.65
CA LEU A 43 7.35 -4.21 17.81
C LEU A 43 7.27 -5.55 18.56
N THR A 44 7.69 -5.57 19.83
CA THR A 44 7.77 -6.79 20.66
C THR A 44 6.77 -6.80 21.82
N GLY A 45 6.08 -5.68 22.06
CA GLY A 45 5.01 -5.62 23.05
C GLY A 45 3.79 -6.43 22.60
N THR A 46 2.83 -6.65 23.49
CA THR A 46 1.59 -7.39 23.17
C THR A 46 0.36 -6.48 23.00
N GLY A 47 0.52 -5.18 23.24
CA GLY A 47 -0.55 -4.19 23.07
C GLY A 47 -0.71 -3.76 21.61
N ASN A 48 -1.74 -2.96 21.37
CA ASN A 48 -1.92 -2.23 20.11
C ASN A 48 -0.85 -1.13 20.04
N LEU A 49 0.20 -1.36 19.26
CA LEU A 49 1.35 -0.47 19.16
C LEU A 49 1.44 0.17 17.78
N ASN A 50 2.09 1.33 17.69
CA ASN A 50 2.31 2.05 16.44
C ASN A 50 3.82 2.06 16.18
N GLY A 51 4.17 1.87 14.91
CA GLY A 51 5.53 1.98 14.41
C GLY A 51 5.60 3.06 13.35
N THR A 52 6.62 3.90 13.40
CA THR A 52 6.86 4.90 12.35
C THR A 52 8.32 4.85 11.92
N GLY A 53 8.55 4.85 10.60
CA GLY A 53 9.86 4.93 9.99
C GLY A 53 10.44 6.34 10.02
N ASN A 54 11.41 6.57 9.14
CA ASN A 54 12.11 7.83 8.95
C ASN A 54 12.21 8.13 7.44
N GLY A 55 13.28 8.79 6.98
CA GLY A 55 13.49 9.11 5.56
C GLY A 55 14.31 8.08 4.78
N LEU A 56 14.55 6.90 5.36
CA LEU A 56 15.31 5.80 4.77
C LEU A 56 14.37 4.68 4.34
N ASN A 57 14.90 3.69 3.64
CA ASN A 57 14.16 2.45 3.38
C ASN A 57 14.08 1.64 4.67
N ASN A 58 12.90 1.63 5.31
CA ASN A 58 12.68 0.97 6.57
C ASN A 58 12.06 -0.41 6.45
N GLN A 59 12.43 -1.32 7.34
CA GLN A 59 11.66 -2.54 7.61
C GLN A 59 10.97 -2.40 8.96
N ILE A 60 9.64 -2.35 8.95
CA ILE A 60 8.82 -2.22 10.15
C ILE A 60 7.94 -3.45 10.30
N THR A 61 8.16 -4.20 11.37
CA THR A 61 7.37 -5.37 11.72
C THR A 61 6.57 -5.09 12.98
N GLY A 62 5.24 -5.21 12.88
CA GLY A 62 4.30 -5.12 13.97
C GLY A 62 4.32 -6.35 14.87
N ASN A 63 3.31 -6.43 15.74
CA ASN A 63 3.18 -7.47 16.76
C ASN A 63 1.86 -8.25 16.56
N SER A 64 1.31 -8.81 17.64
CA SER A 64 0.04 -9.54 17.60
C SER A 64 -1.19 -8.70 17.97
N GLY A 65 -1.00 -7.39 18.20
CA GLY A 65 -2.06 -6.43 18.47
C GLY A 65 -2.36 -5.59 17.23
N ASN A 66 -3.40 -4.78 17.29
CA ASN A 66 -3.77 -3.92 16.16
C ASN A 66 -2.75 -2.78 16.04
N ASN A 67 -1.97 -2.78 14.96
CA ASN A 67 -0.89 -1.83 14.75
C ASN A 67 -1.25 -0.71 13.77
N ASN A 68 -0.66 0.47 13.99
CA ASN A 68 -0.61 1.51 12.98
C ASN A 68 0.84 1.69 12.54
N LEU A 69 1.15 1.27 11.32
CA LEU A 69 2.49 1.28 10.74
C LEU A 69 2.57 2.35 9.65
N ASN A 70 3.54 3.24 9.78
CA ASN A 70 3.81 4.29 8.80
C ASN A 70 5.27 4.23 8.34
N GLY A 71 5.53 3.98 7.07
CA GLY A 71 6.87 3.94 6.49
C GLY A 71 7.55 5.31 6.45
N ALA A 72 6.75 6.35 6.26
CA ALA A 72 7.14 7.74 6.06
C ALA A 72 7.74 8.01 4.67
N ALA A 73 9.07 8.09 4.52
CA ALA A 73 9.66 8.34 3.20
C ALA A 73 10.78 7.34 2.95
N GLY A 74 10.89 6.87 1.72
CA GLY A 74 11.79 5.77 1.39
C GLY A 74 11.01 4.60 0.82
N ASN A 75 11.72 3.58 0.38
CA ASN A 75 11.10 2.35 -0.12
C ASN A 75 10.97 1.36 1.05
N ASP A 76 9.80 1.34 1.66
CA ASP A 76 9.59 0.67 2.95
C ASP A 76 9.04 -0.74 2.80
N THR A 77 9.26 -1.56 3.83
CA THR A 77 8.61 -2.86 4.00
C THR A 77 7.87 -2.86 5.33
N LEU A 78 6.53 -2.89 5.27
CA LEU A 78 5.66 -2.92 6.44
C LEU A 78 5.02 -4.29 6.57
N ILE A 79 5.16 -4.92 7.74
CA ILE A 79 4.56 -6.22 8.07
C ILE A 79 3.69 -6.03 9.31
N GLY A 80 2.36 -6.12 9.19
CA GLY A 80 1.40 -5.94 10.28
C GLY A 80 1.56 -7.01 11.35
N GLY A 81 1.36 -8.27 10.96
CA GLY A 81 1.55 -9.41 11.85
C GLY A 81 0.22 -10.11 12.12
N ALA A 82 -0.25 -10.06 13.35
CA ALA A 82 -1.61 -10.52 13.67
C ALA A 82 -2.38 -9.38 14.33
N GLY A 83 -3.69 -9.32 14.12
CA GLY A 83 -4.50 -8.19 14.54
C GLY A 83 -5.09 -7.49 13.33
N ASN A 84 -5.82 -6.40 13.56
CA ASN A 84 -6.35 -5.58 12.48
C ASN A 84 -5.44 -4.36 12.31
N ASP A 85 -4.59 -4.39 11.30
CA ASP A 85 -3.50 -3.44 11.15
C ASP A 85 -3.80 -2.36 10.12
N ASN A 86 -3.29 -1.15 10.35
CA ASN A 86 -3.29 -0.06 9.37
C ASN A 86 -1.86 0.14 8.84
N LEU A 87 -1.66 -0.04 7.53
CA LEU A 87 -0.36 0.05 6.89
C LEU A 87 -0.35 1.20 5.88
N ASN A 88 0.46 2.22 6.15
CA ASN A 88 0.69 3.37 5.28
C ASN A 88 2.16 3.41 4.86
N GLY A 89 2.48 2.99 3.65
CA GLY A 89 3.84 3.10 3.10
C GLY A 89 4.31 4.56 2.99
N ALA A 90 3.38 5.44 2.63
CA ALA A 90 3.61 6.86 2.37
C ALA A 90 4.50 7.09 1.13
N ALA A 91 5.61 7.84 1.22
CA ALA A 91 6.31 8.27 0.01
C ALA A 91 7.42 7.30 -0.39
N GLY A 92 7.27 6.61 -1.52
CA GLY A 92 8.31 5.75 -2.08
C GLY A 92 7.69 4.58 -2.83
N ILE A 93 8.45 3.48 -2.94
CA ILE A 93 7.97 2.21 -3.49
C ILE A 93 7.92 1.20 -2.34
N ASP A 94 6.72 0.93 -1.86
CA ASP A 94 6.53 0.22 -0.61
C ASP A 94 6.04 -1.22 -0.81
N THR A 95 6.41 -2.09 0.12
CA THR A 95 5.92 -3.46 0.22
C THR A 95 5.14 -3.62 1.52
N LEU A 96 3.85 -3.93 1.41
CA LEU A 96 2.92 -4.02 2.54
C LEU A 96 2.42 -5.46 2.68
N THR A 97 2.51 -6.00 3.89
CA THR A 97 2.02 -7.33 4.27
C THR A 97 1.12 -7.16 5.49
N GLY A 98 -0.18 -7.40 5.38
CA GLY A 98 -1.12 -7.25 6.50
C GLY A 98 -0.92 -8.35 7.53
N GLY A 99 -0.95 -9.60 7.07
CA GLY A 99 -0.85 -10.79 7.90
C GLY A 99 -2.23 -11.35 8.27
N VAL A 100 -2.39 -11.72 9.54
CA VAL A 100 -3.64 -12.33 10.03
C VAL A 100 -4.55 -11.27 10.62
N GLY A 101 -5.67 -11.03 9.98
CA GLY A 101 -6.74 -10.22 10.52
C GLY A 101 -7.52 -9.53 9.42
N THR A 102 -8.12 -8.39 9.77
CA THR A 102 -8.74 -7.48 8.81
C THR A 102 -7.89 -6.22 8.73
N ASP A 103 -7.09 -6.13 7.67
CA ASP A 103 -6.09 -5.09 7.53
C ASP A 103 -6.55 -3.97 6.59
N ILE A 104 -5.98 -2.79 6.78
CA ILE A 104 -6.23 -1.60 5.97
C ILE A 104 -4.92 -1.12 5.37
N PHE A 105 -4.80 -1.19 4.05
CA PHE A 105 -3.67 -0.66 3.30
C PHE A 105 -4.01 0.73 2.77
N ILE A 106 -3.17 1.70 3.11
CA ILE A 106 -3.42 3.12 2.90
C ILE A 106 -2.55 3.65 1.77
N PHE A 107 -3.16 4.34 0.79
CA PHE A 107 -2.46 4.92 -0.37
C PHE A 107 -2.87 6.37 -0.65
N GLN A 108 -2.02 7.11 -1.38
CA GLN A 108 -2.29 8.47 -1.86
C GLN A 108 -2.17 8.58 -3.39
N PHE A 109 -3.03 9.42 -3.99
CA PHE A 109 -3.05 9.73 -5.43
C PHE A 109 -1.89 10.66 -5.79
N SER A 110 -0.69 10.08 -5.96
CA SER A 110 0.53 10.68 -6.54
C SER A 110 1.76 9.79 -6.29
N GLN A 111 1.62 8.70 -5.54
CA GLN A 111 2.75 7.85 -5.13
C GLN A 111 3.19 6.88 -6.24
N SER A 112 2.26 6.37 -7.05
CA SER A 112 2.53 5.20 -7.89
C SER A 112 2.42 5.51 -9.38
N THR A 113 3.55 5.40 -10.10
CA THR A 113 3.53 5.28 -11.57
C THR A 113 3.65 3.80 -11.95
N ALA A 114 3.19 3.39 -13.13
CA ALA A 114 3.28 1.97 -13.56
C ALA A 114 4.69 1.34 -13.52
N ALA A 115 5.75 2.15 -13.41
CA ALA A 115 7.13 1.72 -13.25
C ALA A 115 7.61 1.61 -11.79
N ALA A 116 6.90 2.22 -10.84
CA ALA A 116 7.26 2.37 -9.43
C ALA A 116 5.97 2.24 -8.60
N LEU A 117 5.55 1.01 -8.37
CA LEU A 117 4.28 0.66 -7.74
C LEU A 117 4.51 0.13 -6.35
N ASP A 118 3.71 0.59 -5.40
CA ASP A 118 3.54 -0.12 -4.16
C ASP A 118 2.93 -1.49 -4.37
N ARG A 119 3.22 -2.38 -3.44
CA ARG A 119 2.84 -3.78 -3.49
C ARG A 119 2.23 -4.25 -2.19
N VAL A 120 0.98 -4.69 -2.26
CA VAL A 120 0.34 -5.48 -1.19
C VAL A 120 0.57 -6.95 -1.47
N THR A 121 1.12 -7.66 -0.48
CA THR A 121 1.67 -9.00 -0.72
C THR A 121 0.70 -10.15 -0.47
N ASP A 122 -0.32 -9.94 0.37
CA ASP A 122 -1.16 -10.98 0.96
C ASP A 122 -2.64 -10.60 1.07
N PHE A 123 -3.11 -9.65 0.23
CA PHE A 123 -4.47 -9.12 0.30
C PHE A 123 -5.54 -10.22 0.31
N ALA A 124 -6.25 -10.35 1.44
CA ALA A 124 -7.30 -11.32 1.69
C ALA A 124 -8.68 -10.74 1.31
N ILE A 125 -9.24 -11.25 0.20
CA ILE A 125 -10.55 -10.81 -0.30
C ILE A 125 -11.64 -11.06 0.75
N GLY A 126 -12.41 -10.01 1.06
CA GLY A 126 -13.54 -10.09 2.00
C GLY A 126 -13.16 -9.87 3.46
N SER A 127 -11.87 -9.79 3.78
CA SER A 127 -11.37 -9.29 5.07
C SER A 127 -10.76 -7.90 4.87
N ASP A 128 -9.69 -7.83 4.08
CA ASP A 128 -8.84 -6.65 3.97
C ASP A 128 -9.47 -5.53 3.16
N LYS A 129 -8.95 -4.33 3.39
CA LYS A 129 -9.45 -3.09 2.79
C LYS A 129 -8.30 -2.26 2.23
N ILE A 130 -8.60 -1.56 1.15
CA ILE A 130 -7.76 -0.49 0.64
C ILE A 130 -8.42 0.83 1.06
N ASP A 131 -7.66 1.68 1.74
CA ASP A 131 -8.03 3.05 2.09
C ASP A 131 -7.23 4.04 1.22
N LEU A 132 -7.92 5.06 0.75
CA LEU A 132 -7.37 6.10 -0.12
C LEU A 132 -7.44 7.39 0.69
N LEU A 133 -6.40 7.66 1.48
CA LEU A 133 -6.44 8.69 2.52
C LEU A 133 -6.68 10.11 1.98
N SER A 134 -7.35 10.89 2.83
CA SER A 134 -7.98 12.19 2.64
C SER A 134 -7.10 13.40 2.99
N GLN A 135 -5.85 13.45 2.52
CA GLN A 135 -4.96 14.60 2.77
C GLN A 135 -5.25 15.84 1.89
N ALA A 136 -6.51 16.06 1.48
CA ALA A 136 -7.03 17.38 1.08
C ALA A 136 -8.55 17.32 0.86
N GLY A 137 -9.36 17.48 1.91
CA GLY A 137 -10.62 18.26 1.86
C GLY A 137 -11.65 18.03 0.74
N GLY A 138 -11.63 16.90 0.04
CA GLY A 138 -12.55 16.56 -1.04
C GLY A 138 -12.71 15.06 -1.06
N ALA A 139 -13.83 14.56 -0.56
CA ALA A 139 -14.17 13.16 -0.67
C ALA A 139 -14.22 12.79 -2.16
N ILE A 140 -13.22 12.05 -2.66
CA ILE A 140 -13.42 11.25 -3.87
C ILE A 140 -14.51 10.27 -3.49
N ASN A 141 -15.69 10.41 -4.11
CA ASN A 141 -16.76 9.45 -3.94
C ASN A 141 -16.21 8.13 -4.47
N ALA A 142 -15.82 7.21 -3.57
CA ALA A 142 -15.28 5.92 -3.93
C ALA A 142 -16.08 5.35 -5.13
N PRO A 143 -15.42 4.80 -6.16
CA PRO A 143 -16.11 4.21 -7.30
C PRO A 143 -17.26 3.33 -6.81
N VAL A 144 -18.50 3.73 -7.08
CA VAL A 144 -19.71 2.99 -6.66
C VAL A 144 -19.87 1.67 -7.43
N ALA A 145 -18.99 1.41 -8.39
CA ALA A 145 -18.89 0.16 -9.13
C ALA A 145 -17.45 -0.11 -9.56
N PHE A 146 -16.89 -1.24 -9.11
CA PHE A 146 -15.71 -1.84 -9.74
C PHE A 146 -16.18 -2.65 -10.95
N THR A 147 -15.76 -2.25 -12.14
CA THR A 147 -15.91 -3.12 -13.32
C THR A 147 -14.69 -4.02 -13.37
N ARG A 148 -14.88 -5.35 -13.26
CA ARG A 148 -13.80 -6.30 -13.54
C ARG A 148 -13.42 -6.12 -15.00
N ALA A 149 -12.21 -5.63 -15.30
CA ALA A 149 -11.69 -5.79 -16.65
C ALA A 149 -11.36 -7.26 -16.85
N THR A 150 -11.65 -7.73 -18.05
CA THR A 150 -11.20 -9.01 -18.58
C THR A 150 -9.71 -9.24 -18.27
N ASP A 151 -9.33 -10.49 -18.01
CA ASP A 151 -7.91 -10.89 -17.97
C ASP A 151 -7.24 -10.34 -19.23
N SER A 152 -6.18 -9.55 -19.03
CA SER A 152 -5.49 -8.94 -20.16
C SER A 152 -4.61 -10.00 -20.82
N THR A 153 -4.74 -10.17 -22.14
CA THR A 153 -3.84 -11.01 -22.94
C THR A 153 -2.44 -10.40 -23.11
N THR A 154 -2.26 -9.16 -22.63
CA THR A 154 -0.98 -8.45 -22.66
C THR A 154 0.01 -9.03 -21.63
N THR A 155 1.29 -8.76 -21.83
CA THR A 155 2.37 -9.38 -21.05
C THR A 155 2.92 -8.50 -19.92
N ASN A 156 2.58 -7.21 -19.87
CA ASN A 156 3.06 -6.30 -18.83
C ASN A 156 2.05 -5.17 -18.52
N ILE A 157 2.16 -4.62 -17.30
CA ILE A 157 1.30 -3.52 -16.81
C ILE A 157 1.45 -2.26 -17.66
N ASN A 158 2.65 -1.96 -18.17
CA ASN A 158 2.87 -0.81 -19.03
C ASN A 158 1.97 -0.85 -20.26
N THR A 159 1.84 -2.00 -20.93
CA THR A 159 0.99 -2.15 -22.13
C THR A 159 -0.49 -1.96 -21.80
N ILE A 160 -0.91 -2.39 -20.60
CA ILE A 160 -2.28 -2.19 -20.11
C ILE A 160 -2.54 -0.70 -19.89
N VAL A 161 -1.68 -0.04 -19.13
CA VAL A 161 -1.90 1.37 -18.78
C VAL A 161 -1.64 2.32 -19.96
N THR A 162 -0.78 1.98 -20.91
CA THR A 162 -0.41 2.88 -22.03
C THR A 162 -1.17 2.64 -23.34
N ASN A 163 -1.80 1.47 -23.52
CA ASN A 163 -2.49 1.14 -24.77
C ASN A 163 -3.93 0.61 -24.58
N VAL A 164 -4.31 0.19 -23.37
CA VAL A 164 -5.64 -0.38 -23.08
C VAL A 164 -6.51 0.55 -22.24
N PHE A 165 -5.95 1.44 -21.42
CA PHE A 165 -6.70 2.44 -20.62
C PHE A 165 -6.40 3.92 -20.96
N THR A 166 -5.64 4.21 -22.01
CA THR A 166 -5.29 5.56 -22.45
C THR A 166 -6.12 6.02 -23.65
N ASP A 167 -7.02 6.99 -23.44
CA ASP A 167 -7.48 7.83 -24.53
C ASP A 167 -7.52 9.31 -24.12
N ALA A 168 -6.43 10.02 -24.39
CA ALA A 168 -6.39 11.47 -24.16
C ALA A 168 -7.38 12.27 -25.03
N ASN A 169 -8.09 11.65 -25.99
CA ASN A 169 -8.92 12.34 -26.99
C ASN A 169 -10.23 11.64 -27.41
N GLY A 170 -10.74 10.63 -26.68
CA GLY A 170 -12.07 10.04 -26.97
C GLY A 170 -12.17 9.23 -28.27
N ALA A 171 -11.08 8.65 -28.78
CA ALA A 171 -11.09 7.86 -30.02
C ALA A 171 -11.35 6.36 -29.75
N THR A 172 -12.48 5.87 -30.24
CA THR A 172 -13.08 4.54 -29.97
C THR A 172 -12.53 3.40 -30.83
N ALA A 173 -11.21 3.21 -30.91
CA ALA A 173 -10.67 2.03 -31.60
C ALA A 173 -9.60 1.32 -30.76
N GLY A 174 -10.05 0.41 -29.89
CA GLY A 174 -9.21 -0.60 -29.23
C GLY A 174 -8.87 -0.34 -27.75
N ASN A 175 -9.17 0.84 -27.22
CA ASN A 175 -8.90 1.21 -25.83
C ASN A 175 -10.19 1.17 -24.99
N GLN A 176 -10.11 0.60 -23.79
CA GLN A 176 -11.18 0.62 -22.79
C GLN A 176 -11.02 1.91 -21.98
N ALA A 177 -11.83 2.94 -22.22
CA ALA A 177 -11.75 4.15 -21.41
C ALA A 177 -12.13 3.85 -19.94
N LEU A 178 -11.28 4.23 -18.99
CA LEU A 178 -11.66 4.32 -17.59
C LEU A 178 -12.54 5.54 -17.41
N GLY A 179 -13.76 5.32 -16.90
CA GLY A 179 -14.64 6.41 -16.52
C GLY A 179 -14.10 7.18 -15.31
N THR A 180 -14.56 8.42 -15.13
CA THR A 180 -14.26 9.21 -13.93
C THR A 180 -14.66 8.45 -12.66
N ASN A 181 -13.84 8.50 -11.60
CA ASN A 181 -14.10 7.78 -10.34
C ASN A 181 -14.37 6.29 -10.59
N SER A 182 -13.59 5.66 -11.47
CA SER A 182 -13.66 4.21 -11.70
C SER A 182 -12.43 3.52 -11.15
N ALA A 183 -12.59 2.26 -10.82
CA ALA A 183 -11.49 1.38 -10.48
C ALA A 183 -11.67 0.03 -11.16
N VAL A 184 -10.55 -0.55 -11.56
CA VAL A 184 -10.50 -1.78 -12.33
C VAL A 184 -9.46 -2.71 -11.74
N LEU A 185 -9.82 -3.98 -11.64
CA LEU A 185 -8.88 -5.03 -11.30
C LEU A 185 -8.45 -5.74 -12.59
N VAL A 186 -7.15 -5.88 -12.80
CA VAL A 186 -6.58 -6.46 -14.01
C VAL A 186 -5.55 -7.51 -13.65
N ARG A 187 -5.73 -8.73 -14.16
CA ARG A 187 -4.70 -9.78 -14.10
C ARG A 187 -3.96 -9.86 -15.43
N VAL A 188 -2.62 -9.91 -15.36
CA VAL A 188 -1.75 -10.03 -16.53
C VAL A 188 -1.48 -11.51 -16.81
N ALA A 189 -1.77 -11.98 -18.03
CA ALA A 189 -1.85 -13.40 -18.38
C ALA A 189 -0.62 -14.26 -18.00
N ASN A 190 0.58 -13.69 -17.99
CA ASN A 190 1.83 -14.44 -17.77
C ASN A 190 2.51 -14.19 -16.42
N ALA A 191 1.97 -13.33 -15.55
CA ALA A 191 2.69 -12.83 -14.37
C ALA A 191 2.08 -13.25 -13.02
N THR A 192 0.94 -13.97 -13.00
CA THR A 192 0.09 -14.26 -11.81
C THR A 192 -0.28 -13.05 -10.96
N THR A 193 0.13 -11.86 -11.38
CA THR A 193 0.04 -10.61 -10.65
C THR A 193 -1.24 -9.90 -11.03
N THR A 194 -1.94 -9.41 -10.01
CA THR A 194 -3.17 -8.66 -10.19
C THR A 194 -2.91 -7.20 -9.82
N TYR A 195 -3.44 -6.28 -10.61
CA TYR A 195 -3.26 -4.85 -10.39
C TYR A 195 -4.62 -4.23 -10.15
N LEU A 196 -4.68 -3.36 -9.14
CA LEU A 196 -5.80 -2.45 -8.93
C LEU A 196 -5.41 -1.10 -9.51
N ILE A 197 -6.16 -0.64 -10.51
CA ILE A 197 -5.99 0.68 -11.13
C ILE A 197 -7.18 1.53 -10.71
N ILE A 198 -6.92 2.73 -10.19
CA ILE A 198 -7.92 3.64 -9.66
C ILE A 198 -7.71 4.99 -10.33
N ASN A 199 -8.78 5.48 -10.96
CA ASN A 199 -8.81 6.76 -11.63
C ASN A 199 -9.21 7.88 -10.64
N ASP A 200 -8.48 8.99 -10.68
CA ASP A 200 -8.58 10.14 -9.77
C ASP A 200 -9.79 11.06 -10.03
N GLY A 201 -10.66 10.69 -10.98
CA GLY A 201 -11.80 11.51 -11.41
C GLY A 201 -11.58 12.21 -12.75
N THR A 202 -10.43 12.04 -13.38
CA THR A 202 -10.17 12.49 -14.77
C THR A 202 -10.56 11.41 -15.80
N LEU A 203 -10.58 11.73 -17.10
CA LEU A 203 -10.85 10.71 -18.13
C LEU A 203 -9.56 9.98 -18.51
N GLY A 204 -9.62 8.64 -18.57
CA GLY A 204 -8.50 7.78 -18.96
C GLY A 204 -7.40 7.68 -17.89
N PHE A 205 -6.35 6.89 -18.16
CA PHE A 205 -5.21 6.77 -17.24
C PHE A 205 -4.26 7.99 -17.30
N GLN A 206 -4.04 8.65 -16.17
CA GLN A 206 -3.09 9.75 -15.99
C GLN A 206 -1.97 9.34 -15.04
N SER A 207 -0.79 8.98 -15.57
CA SER A 207 0.31 8.44 -14.78
C SER A 207 0.83 9.32 -13.63
N ALA A 208 0.51 10.62 -13.64
CA ALA A 208 0.90 11.56 -12.59
C ALA A 208 -0.12 11.64 -11.44
N ASN A 209 -1.37 11.22 -11.67
CA ASN A 209 -2.48 11.45 -10.75
C ASN A 209 -3.25 10.18 -10.40
N ASP A 210 -3.34 9.22 -11.34
CA ASP A 210 -4.00 7.94 -11.13
C ASP A 210 -3.13 6.96 -10.37
N LEU A 211 -3.79 6.14 -9.56
CA LEU A 211 -3.14 5.18 -8.68
C LEU A 211 -3.17 3.78 -9.29
N VAL A 212 -2.02 3.12 -9.30
CA VAL A 212 -1.91 1.70 -9.60
C VAL A 212 -1.27 1.00 -8.40
N ILE A 213 -1.84 -0.12 -7.99
CA ILE A 213 -1.35 -0.93 -6.88
C ILE A 213 -1.12 -2.35 -7.38
N ASN A 214 0.04 -2.92 -7.03
CA ASN A 214 0.32 -4.33 -7.25
C ASN A 214 -0.27 -5.16 -6.10
N LEU A 215 -1.28 -5.98 -6.41
CA LEU A 215 -1.89 -6.93 -5.49
C LEU A 215 -1.39 -8.35 -5.82
N THR A 216 -0.48 -8.88 -4.99
CA THR A 216 -0.06 -10.28 -5.05
C THR A 216 -0.75 -11.11 -3.97
N GLY A 217 -0.69 -12.43 -4.10
CA GLY A 217 -1.12 -13.33 -3.02
C GLY A 217 -2.63 -13.37 -2.75
N LEU A 218 -3.46 -12.90 -3.68
CA LEU A 218 -4.93 -12.96 -3.57
C LEU A 218 -5.39 -14.37 -3.19
N THR A 219 -5.92 -14.52 -1.99
CA THR A 219 -6.60 -15.73 -1.55
C THR A 219 -8.11 -15.57 -1.75
N GLY A 220 -8.78 -16.68 -2.11
CA GLY A 220 -10.21 -16.68 -2.43
C GLY A 220 -10.56 -16.45 -3.91
N THR A 221 -11.85 -16.49 -4.21
CA THR A 221 -12.36 -16.23 -5.56
C THR A 221 -12.51 -14.73 -5.75
N LEU A 222 -11.94 -14.18 -6.82
CA LEU A 222 -12.25 -12.81 -7.25
C LEU A 222 -13.77 -12.68 -7.33
N PRO A 223 -14.38 -11.78 -6.56
CA PRO A 223 -15.82 -11.72 -6.53
C PRO A 223 -16.34 -11.27 -7.90
N ALA A 224 -17.58 -11.67 -8.23
CA ALA A 224 -18.30 -11.01 -9.30
C ALA A 224 -18.41 -9.50 -8.97
N LEU A 225 -18.26 -8.65 -10.00
CA LEU A 225 -18.39 -7.18 -10.01
C LEU A 225 -18.67 -6.50 -8.65
N GLY A 226 -17.76 -5.62 -8.19
CA GLY A 226 -18.11 -4.56 -7.24
C GLY A 226 -17.94 -4.81 -5.74
N THR A 227 -17.09 -5.73 -5.26
CA THR A 227 -17.03 -6.07 -3.81
C THR A 227 -15.63 -6.14 -3.19
N ILE A 228 -14.63 -5.40 -3.70
CA ILE A 228 -13.53 -5.02 -2.81
C ILE A 228 -14.10 -3.93 -1.88
N ALA A 229 -14.21 -4.24 -0.59
CA ALA A 229 -14.76 -3.33 0.40
C ALA A 229 -13.80 -2.16 0.65
N VAL A 230 -13.96 -1.08 -0.12
CA VAL A 230 -13.37 0.23 0.23
C VAL A 230 -14.24 0.82 1.32
N ASN A 231 -13.68 1.00 2.51
CA ASN A 231 -14.45 1.54 3.61
C ASN A 231 -14.73 3.02 3.34
N LYS A 232 -16.01 3.40 3.20
CA LYS A 232 -16.41 4.75 3.59
C LYS A 232 -16.32 4.78 5.10
N LEU A 233 -15.41 5.59 5.65
CA LEU A 233 -15.66 6.13 6.99
C LEU A 233 -16.90 7.02 6.86
N ASN A 234 -18.08 6.43 7.08
CA ASN A 234 -19.20 7.21 7.56
C ASN A 234 -18.71 7.81 8.87
N GLY A 235 -18.56 9.13 8.90
CA GLY A 235 -18.20 9.86 10.10
C GLY A 235 -19.13 9.46 11.24
N ALA A 236 -18.55 8.77 12.21
CA ALA A 236 -18.96 8.63 13.60
C ALA A 236 -17.71 8.27 14.40
#